data_AF-A0AAV3TCQ6-F1
#
_entry.id   AF-A0AAV3TCQ6-F1
#
_cell.length_a   1.000
_cell.length_b   1.000
_cell.length_c   1.000
_cell.angle_alpha   90.00
_cell.angle_beta   90.00
_cell.angle_gamma   90.00
#
_symmetry.space_group_name_H-M   'P 1'
#
loop_
_entity.id
_entity.type
_entity.pdbx_description
1 polymer ?
#
loop_
_entity_poly.entity_id
_entity_poly.type
_entity_poly.pdbx_seq_one_letter_code
_entity_poly.pdbx_strand_id
1 'polypeptide(L)' 'MLEWVRRETLLDTSINAVPVVILLVLDLLFLLVYPWERGTLSELFTHLLTLFPVVVLAFATYQVARAIERDAAE' A
#
# COMPACT_ATOMS: atom_id res chain seq x y z
N MET A 1 18.65 4.25 -21.49
CA MET A 1 17.56 3.45 -20.92
C MET A 1 17.79 3.23 -19.44
N LEU A 2 17.45 4.22 -18.60
CA LEU A 2 17.22 4.11 -17.15
C LEU A 2 16.52 5.41 -16.69
N GLU A 3 15.55 5.90 -17.48
CA GLU A 3 14.77 7.12 -17.13
C GLU A 3 13.88 6.90 -15.89
N TRP A 4 13.62 5.65 -15.53
CA TRP A 4 12.88 5.24 -14.32
C TRP A 4 13.61 5.56 -13.01
N VAL A 5 14.90 5.94 -13.06
CA VAL A 5 15.64 6.47 -11.91
C VAL A 5 15.50 7.99 -11.81
N ARG A 6 14.46 8.58 -12.42
CA ARG A 6 14.12 9.99 -12.17
C ARG A 6 13.70 10.13 -10.72
N ARG A 7 14.15 11.22 -10.09
CA ARG A 7 13.85 11.56 -8.69
C ARG A 7 12.34 11.53 -8.40
N GLU A 8 11.50 11.86 -9.38
CA GLU A 8 10.03 11.76 -9.30
C GLU A 8 9.52 10.33 -9.20
N THR A 9 10.04 9.38 -9.99
CA THR A 9 9.63 7.97 -9.89
C THR A 9 9.97 7.37 -8.52
N LEU A 10 11.14 7.73 -7.97
CA LEU A 10 11.52 7.35 -6.61
C LEU A 10 10.65 8.03 -5.55
N LEU A 11 10.27 9.30 -5.76
CA LEU A 11 9.38 10.04 -4.87
C LEU A 11 7.99 9.38 -4.84
N ASP A 12 7.39 9.13 -6.00
CA ASP A 12 6.06 8.51 -6.13
C ASP A 12 6.04 7.09 -5.55
N THR A 13 7.10 6.32 -5.81
CA THR A 13 7.26 4.97 -5.23
C THR A 13 7.38 5.06 -3.71
N SER A 14 8.15 6.03 -3.18
CA SER A 14 8.32 6.19 -1.73
C SER A 14 7.03 6.62 -1.03
N ILE A 15 6.26 7.53 -1.62
CA ILE A 15 4.98 8.02 -1.09
C ILE A 15 3.96 6.87 -1.01
N ASN A 16 3.96 5.95 -1.97
CA ASN A 16 3.08 4.79 -1.96
C ASN A 16 3.60 3.61 -1.13
N ALA A 17 4.92 3.42 -1.03
CA ALA A 17 5.54 2.33 -0.28
C ALA A 17 5.50 2.56 1.24
N VAL A 18 5.64 3.81 1.70
CA VAL A 18 5.65 4.15 3.13
C VAL A 18 4.35 3.72 3.84
N PRO A 19 3.14 4.02 3.35
CA PRO A 19 1.91 3.52 3.94
C PRO A 19 1.88 1.99 3.99
N VAL A 20 2.23 1.29 2.90
CA VAL A 20 2.24 -0.17 2.83
C VAL A 20 3.16 -0.79 3.89
N VAL A 21 4.36 -0.23 4.06
CA VAL A 21 5.34 -0.68 5.07
C VAL A 21 4.80 -0.45 6.49
N ILE A 22 4.18 0.69 6.77
CA ILE A 22 3.59 0.97 8.09
C ILE A 22 2.51 -0.06 8.43
N LEU A 23 1.65 -0.40 7.46
CA LEU A 23 0.55 -1.34 7.68
C LEU A 23 1.06 -2.77 7.91
N LEU A 24 2.08 -3.18 7.16
CA LEU A 24 2.79 -4.46 7.37
C LEU A 24 3.44 -4.54 8.75
N VAL A 25 4.12 -3.48 9.20
CA VAL A 25 4.75 -3.45 10.53
C VAL A 25 3.71 -3.56 11.64
N LEU A 26 2.58 -2.86 11.51
CA LEU A 26 1.50 -2.93 12.50
C LEU A 26 0.83 -4.31 12.55
N ASP A 27 0.61 -4.94 11.40
CA ASP A 27 0.06 -6.31 11.32
C ASP A 27 1.01 -7.33 11.94
N LEU A 28 2.32 -7.24 11.66
CA LEU A 28 3.34 -8.10 12.27
C LEU A 28 3.44 -7.88 13.79
N LEU A 29 3.40 -6.62 14.25
CA LEU A 29 3.39 -6.32 15.69
C LEU A 29 2.16 -6.92 16.37
N PHE A 30 0.99 -6.85 15.73
CA PHE A 30 -0.23 -7.47 16.24
C PHE A 30 -0.09 -8.99 16.35
N LEU A 31 0.43 -9.64 15.29
CA LEU A 31 0.66 -11.08 15.25
C LEU A 31 1.67 -11.58 16.31
N LEU A 32 2.71 -10.78 16.57
CA LEU A 32 3.80 -11.15 17.50
C LEU A 32 3.49 -10.82 18.97
N VAL A 33 2.75 -9.74 19.23
CA VAL A 33 2.51 -9.24 20.60
C VAL A 33 1.18 -9.72 21.16
N TYR A 34 0.16 -9.96 20.32
CA TYR A 34 -1.16 -10.39 20.75
C TYR A 34 -1.45 -11.81 20.21
N PRO A 35 -0.92 -12.86 20.83
CA PRO A 35 -1.20 -14.24 20.43
C PRO A 35 -2.63 -14.62 20.84
N TRP A 36 -3.59 -14.24 19.99
CA TRP A 36 -4.91 -14.87 19.84
C TRP A 36 -5.85 -14.81 21.07
N GLU A 37 -6.02 -13.67 21.73
CA GLU A 37 -7.21 -13.46 22.56
C GLU A 37 -8.42 -13.10 21.68
N ARG A 38 -9.39 -14.01 21.59
CA ARG A 38 -10.54 -13.96 20.69
C ARG A 38 -11.46 -12.76 21.01
N GLY A 39 -11.34 -11.69 20.25
CA GLY A 39 -12.21 -10.49 20.32
C GLY A 39 -12.58 -10.01 18.92
N THR A 40 -13.68 -10.54 18.40
CA THR A 40 -14.09 -10.61 16.97
C THR A 40 -14.49 -9.29 16.28
N LEU A 41 -14.16 -8.12 16.82
CA LEU A 41 -14.43 -6.83 16.17
C LEU A 41 -13.16 -5.98 16.05
N SER A 42 -12.37 -5.89 17.11
CA SER A 42 -11.11 -5.14 17.12
C SER A 42 -10.11 -5.72 16.13
N GLU A 43 -10.00 -7.05 16.08
CA GLU A 43 -9.14 -7.77 15.14
C GLU A 43 -9.57 -7.55 13.67
N LEU A 44 -10.88 -7.57 13.41
CA LEU A 44 -11.44 -7.28 12.09
C LEU A 44 -11.14 -5.83 11.67
N PHE A 45 -11.30 -4.86 12.57
CA PHE A 45 -10.99 -3.46 12.28
C PHE A 45 -9.49 -3.23 12.09
N THR A 46 -8.62 -3.94 12.81
CA THR A 46 -7.17 -3.91 12.59
C THR A 46 -6.84 -4.37 11.17
N HIS A 47 -7.34 -5.54 10.75
CA HIS A 47 -7.11 -6.05 9.40
C HIS A 47 -7.76 -5.18 8.32
N LEU A 48 -8.94 -4.61 8.58
CA LEU A 48 -9.59 -3.69 7.64
C LEU A 48 -8.77 -2.42 7.48
N LEU A 49 -8.33 -1.80 8.58
CA LEU A 49 -7.53 -0.58 8.57
C LEU A 49 -6.13 -0.81 7.99
N THR A 50 -5.60 -2.03 8.01
CA THR A 50 -4.33 -2.38 7.33
C THR A 50 -4.51 -2.72 5.85
N LEU A 51 -5.46 -3.58 5.49
CA LEU A 51 -5.65 -4.04 4.11
C LEU A 51 -6.34 -3.00 3.21
N PHE A 52 -7.25 -2.20 3.74
CA PHE A 52 -7.96 -1.17 2.98
C PHE A 52 -7.01 -0.19 2.27
N PRO A 53 -6.07 0.48 2.96
CA PRO A 53 -5.12 1.36 2.30
C PRO A 53 -4.21 0.64 1.30
N VAL A 54 -3.85 -0.64 1.52
CA VAL A 54 -3.11 -1.43 0.50
C VAL A 54 -3.91 -1.56 -0.79
N VAL A 55 -5.18 -1.92 -0.69
CA VAL A 55 -6.07 -2.06 -1.85
C VAL A 55 -6.28 -0.73 -2.56
N VAL A 56 -6.50 0.36 -1.80
CA VAL A 56 -6.67 1.71 -2.35
C VAL A 56 -5.42 2.17 -3.10
N LEU A 57 -4.23 1.96 -2.55
CA LEU A 57 -2.97 2.32 -3.19
C LEU A 57 -2.74 1.52 -4.47
N ALA A 58 -2.90 0.19 -4.42
CA ALA A 58 -2.76 -0.65 -5.60
C ALA A 58 -3.72 -0.23 -6.73
N PHE A 59 -4.98 0.07 -6.39
CA PHE A 59 -5.96 0.55 -7.34
C PHE A 59 -5.59 1.91 -7.92
N ALA A 60 -5.20 2.88 -7.08
CA ALA A 60 -4.79 4.20 -7.53
C ALA A 60 -3.56 4.12 -8.46
N THR A 61 -2.55 3.33 -8.10
CA THR A 61 -1.36 3.10 -8.93
C THR A 61 -1.74 2.51 -10.29
N TYR A 62 -2.62 1.51 -10.31
CA TYR A 62 -3.10 0.93 -11.57
C TYR A 62 -3.83 1.95 -12.46
N GLN A 63 -4.69 2.77 -11.87
CA GLN A 63 -5.43 3.80 -12.61
C GLN A 63 -4.50 4.86 -13.21
N VAL A 64 -3.48 5.29 -12.46
CA VAL A 64 -2.46 6.23 -12.95
C VAL A 64 -1.64 5.61 -14.08
N ALA A 65 -1.17 4.37 -13.92
CA ALA A 65 -0.42 3.66 -14.97
C ALA A 65 -1.25 3.55 -16.27
N ARG A 66 -2.52 3.16 -16.15
CA ARG A 66 -3.43 3.05 -17.29
C ARG A 66 -3.71 4.40 -17.97
N ALA A 67 -3.75 5.49 -17.21
CA ALA A 67 -3.92 6.83 -17.79
C ALA A 67 -2.68 7.24 -18.59
N ILE A 68 -1.48 7.02 -18.04
CA ILE A 68 -0.21 7.28 -18.73
C ILE A 68 -0.10 6.49 -20.03
N GLU A 69 -0.47 5.20 -20.02
CA GLU A 69 -0.47 4.36 -21.23
C GLU A 69 -1.41 4.88 -22.32
N ARG A 70 -2.56 5.45 -21.94
CA ARG A 70 -3.51 6.06 -22.87
C ARG A 70 -2.97 7.35 -23.47
N ASP A 71 -2.46 8.25 -22.62
CA ASP A 71 -1.90 9.52 -23.05
C ASP A 71 -0.68 9.33 -23.97
N ALA A 72 0.09 8.25 -23.79
CA ALA A 72 1.22 7.90 -24.64
C ALA A 72 0.82 7.28 -26.00
N ALA A 73 -0.43 6.83 -26.14
CA ALA A 73 -0.96 6.21 -27.36
C ALA A 73 -1.72 7.20 -28.27
N GLU A 74 -2.00 8.41 -27.78
CA GLU A 74 -2.53 9.56 -28.55
C GLU A 74 -1.39 10.41 -29.14
#